data_AF-A0AAD3G6G7-F1
#
_entry.id   AF-A0AAD3G6G7-F1
#
_cell.length_a   1.000
_cell.length_b   1.000
_cell.length_c   1.000
_cell.angle_alpha   90.00
_cell.angle_beta   90.00
_cell.angle_gamma   90.00
#
_symmetry.space_group_name_H-M   'P 1'
#
loop_
_entity.id
_entity.type
_entity.pdbx_description
1 polymer ?
#
loop_
_entity_poly.entity_id
_entity_poly.type
_entity_poly.pdbx_seq_one_letter_code
_entity_poly.pdbx_strand_id
1 'polypeptide(L)'
;MIKGGDAIEVKKTQSANSSLALNSSYPKADLRSSSQMITNECRACEDWDIKNLIYCVGHTDDSELKSLWMVYGSIYAAKQETYERIRNTISDGIKEVPDVVFSETKELGRVNKVDPLGITNLRIRGMWQIENPRKVFDYLHAQGSNKFELICIIPLANYQKIPDNSRNSFEKLKVDGLNVEDKKVRDPNNPAKLIDCKLVKFII
;
A
#
# COMPACT_ATOMS: atom_id res chain seq x y z
N MET A 1 -10.13 3.77 8.52
CA MET A 1 -10.68 2.49 8.01
C MET A 1 -12.17 2.66 7.80
N ILE A 2 -12.77 1.92 6.86
CA ILE A 2 -14.22 1.91 6.70
C ILE A 2 -14.79 0.91 7.73
N LYS A 3 -15.77 1.34 8.53
CA LYS A 3 -16.45 0.47 9.51
C LYS A 3 -17.10 -0.71 8.79
N GLY A 4 -16.83 -1.94 9.24
CA GLY A 4 -17.29 -3.18 8.59
C GLY A 4 -16.71 -3.43 7.19
N GLY A 5 -15.73 -2.63 6.75
CA GLY A 5 -15.14 -2.71 5.42
C GLY A 5 -13.62 -2.70 5.43
N ASP A 6 -13.03 -2.28 4.31
CA ASP A 6 -11.59 -2.31 4.09
C ASP A 6 -10.84 -1.16 4.79
N ALA A 7 -9.54 -1.38 4.96
CA ALA A 7 -8.60 -0.34 5.35
C ALA A 7 -8.14 0.45 4.12
N ILE A 8 -7.77 1.71 4.33
CA ILE A 8 -7.33 2.62 3.26
C ILE A 8 -5.99 3.23 3.65
N GLU A 9 -5.00 3.09 2.77
CA GLU A 9 -3.73 3.83 2.80
C GLU A 9 -3.83 4.96 1.76
N VAL A 10 -3.82 6.21 2.22
CA VAL A 10 -3.92 7.38 1.33
C VAL A 10 -2.54 7.96 1.03
N LYS A 11 -2.25 8.22 -0.24
CA LYS A 11 -1.05 8.94 -0.68
C LYS A 11 -1.43 10.07 -1.63
N LYS A 12 -0.74 11.20 -1.48
CA LYS A 12 -0.83 12.35 -2.36
C LYS A 12 0.53 12.58 -3.01
N THR A 13 0.56 12.80 -4.32
CA THR A 13 1.75 13.19 -5.05
C THR A 13 1.49 14.43 -5.91
N GLN A 14 2.51 15.27 -6.05
CA GLN A 14 2.51 16.42 -6.98
C GLN A 14 3.07 16.06 -8.37
N SER A 15 3.46 14.80 -8.55
CA SER A 15 3.93 14.27 -9.83
C SER A 15 3.29 12.90 -10.06
N ALA A 16 2.80 12.70 -11.28
CA ALA A 16 2.04 11.52 -11.71
C ALA A 16 2.76 10.19 -11.41
N ASN A 17 4.09 10.19 -11.50
CA ASN A 17 4.90 8.98 -11.50
C ASN A 17 5.90 8.91 -10.33
N SER A 18 5.78 9.81 -9.35
CA SER A 18 6.65 9.80 -8.17
C SER A 18 6.40 8.58 -7.30
N SER A 19 7.49 7.94 -6.86
CA SER A 19 7.44 6.81 -5.93
C SER A 19 6.87 7.24 -4.59
N LEU A 20 6.20 6.32 -3.90
CA LEU A 20 5.45 6.60 -2.68
C LEU A 20 6.32 6.26 -1.47
N ALA A 21 6.56 7.25 -0.62
CA ALA A 21 7.22 7.04 0.66
C ALA A 21 6.25 6.42 1.68
N LEU A 22 6.70 5.34 2.32
CA LEU A 22 6.02 4.66 3.42
C LEU A 22 6.86 4.86 4.68
N ASN A 23 6.57 5.95 5.38
CA ASN A 23 7.30 6.32 6.59
C ASN A 23 6.85 5.42 7.74
N SER A 24 7.82 4.78 8.39
CA SER A 24 7.62 3.96 9.61
C SER A 24 6.89 2.63 9.43
N SER A 25 6.58 2.20 8.20
CA SER A 25 6.18 0.81 7.92
C SER A 25 6.53 0.37 6.50
N TYR A 26 6.79 -0.92 6.31
CA TYR A 26 6.95 -1.53 5.00
C TYR A 26 5.63 -1.53 4.18
N PRO A 27 5.67 -1.74 2.86
CA PRO A 27 4.47 -1.96 2.05
C PRO A 27 3.68 -3.18 2.54
N LYS A 28 2.37 -3.03 2.67
CA LYS A 28 1.46 -4.04 3.24
C LYS A 28 0.49 -4.57 2.19
N ALA A 29 0.35 -5.89 2.10
CA ALA A 29 -0.70 -6.53 1.31
C ALA A 29 -2.08 -6.45 2.00
N ASP A 30 -2.08 -6.53 3.33
CA ASP A 30 -3.25 -6.50 4.21
C ASP A 30 -2.92 -5.72 5.49
N LEU A 31 -3.96 -5.35 6.24
CA LEU A 31 -3.80 -4.76 7.57
C LEU A 31 -4.21 -5.78 8.62
N ARG A 32 -3.40 -5.93 9.67
CA ARG A 32 -3.64 -6.85 10.79
C ARG A 32 -3.74 -6.10 12.10
N SER A 33 -4.71 -6.44 12.95
CA SER A 33 -4.89 -5.81 14.26
C SER A 33 -3.73 -6.12 15.22
N SER A 34 -3.07 -7.27 15.02
CA SER A 34 -1.83 -7.67 15.69
C SER A 34 -0.60 -6.83 15.33
N SER A 35 -0.67 -5.99 14.29
CA SER A 35 0.47 -5.15 13.89
C SER A 35 0.88 -4.20 15.01
N GLN A 36 2.17 -4.17 15.35
CA GLN A 36 2.70 -3.21 16.31
C GLN A 36 2.84 -1.79 15.72
N MET A 37 2.71 -1.65 14.40
CA MET A 37 2.88 -0.41 13.64
C MET A 37 1.57 0.36 13.41
N ILE A 38 0.46 -0.07 13.99
CA ILE A 38 -0.81 0.67 13.99
C ILE A 38 -1.09 1.29 15.36
N THR A 39 -1.80 2.42 15.36
CA THR A 39 -2.20 3.10 16.60
C THR A 39 -3.24 2.28 17.37
N ASN A 40 -3.40 2.58 18.65
CA ASN A 40 -4.37 1.87 19.50
C ASN A 40 -5.81 2.16 19.07
N GLU A 41 -6.08 3.37 18.61
CA GLU A 41 -7.39 3.80 18.09
C GLU A 41 -7.74 3.01 16.83
N CYS A 42 -6.76 2.80 15.93
CA CYS A 42 -6.95 1.97 14.74
C CYS A 42 -7.25 0.51 15.12
N ARG A 43 -6.55 -0.03 16.12
CA ARG A 43 -6.76 -1.40 16.59
C ARG A 43 -8.12 -1.58 17.25
N ALA A 44 -8.55 -0.63 18.08
CA ALA A 44 -9.74 -0.74 18.91
C ALA A 44 -11.01 -0.12 18.29
N CYS A 45 -10.98 0.32 17.03
CA CYS A 45 -12.14 0.99 16.42
C CYS A 45 -13.32 0.06 16.13
N GLU A 46 -13.07 -1.25 16.01
CA GLU A 46 -14.07 -2.32 15.89
C GLU A 46 -13.41 -3.66 16.25
N ASP A 47 -14.18 -4.76 16.24
CA ASP A 47 -13.62 -6.11 16.36
C ASP A 47 -13.19 -6.63 14.98
N TRP A 48 -11.90 -6.91 14.82
CA TRP A 48 -11.32 -7.38 13.56
C TRP A 48 -9.93 -8.00 13.78
N ASP A 49 -9.58 -8.96 12.91
CA ASP A 49 -8.24 -9.56 12.86
C ASP A 49 -7.45 -9.06 11.64
N ILE A 50 -8.01 -9.27 10.44
CA ILE A 50 -7.40 -8.88 9.17
C ILE A 50 -8.40 -8.10 8.31
N LYS A 51 -7.95 -7.00 7.70
CA LYS A 51 -8.70 -6.23 6.70
C LYS A 51 -7.90 -6.15 5.40
N ASN A 52 -8.60 -6.15 4.26
CA ASN A 52 -7.91 -5.79 3.01
C ASN A 52 -7.44 -4.34 3.12
N LEU A 53 -6.31 -4.04 2.48
CA LEU A 53 -5.79 -2.68 2.40
C LEU A 53 -5.96 -2.19 0.96
N ILE A 54 -6.55 -1.01 0.78
CA ILE A 54 -6.63 -0.33 -0.51
C ILE A 54 -5.67 0.86 -0.48
N TYR A 55 -4.75 0.90 -1.44
CA TYR A 55 -3.89 2.06 -1.68
C TYR A 55 -4.65 3.05 -2.55
N CYS A 56 -4.97 4.20 -2.00
CA CYS A 56 -5.60 5.33 -2.68
C CYS A 56 -4.54 6.40 -2.96
N VAL A 57 -4.06 6.45 -4.20
CA VAL A 57 -2.95 7.31 -4.62
C VAL A 57 -3.48 8.40 -5.55
N GLY A 58 -3.55 9.62 -5.02
CA GLY A 58 -3.96 10.82 -5.73
C GLY A 58 -2.77 11.58 -6.30
N HIS A 59 -2.79 11.86 -7.59
CA HIS A 59 -1.93 12.84 -8.23
C HIS A 59 -2.70 14.15 -8.38
N THR A 60 -2.20 15.20 -7.76
CA THR A 60 -2.82 16.52 -7.75
C THR A 60 -1.84 17.56 -8.28
N ASP A 61 -2.35 18.71 -8.70
CA ASP A 61 -1.60 19.96 -8.65
C ASP A 61 -2.09 20.81 -7.46
N ASP A 62 -1.85 22.12 -7.46
CA ASP A 62 -2.29 23.03 -6.40
C ASP A 62 -3.81 23.30 -6.40
N SER A 63 -4.50 22.98 -7.49
CA SER A 63 -5.90 23.32 -7.74
C SER A 63 -6.82 22.12 -7.96
N GLU A 64 -6.30 21.03 -8.52
CA GLU A 64 -7.11 19.94 -9.06
C GLU A 64 -6.50 18.57 -8.77
N LEU A 65 -7.37 17.58 -8.63
CA LEU A 65 -7.00 16.16 -8.66
C LEU A 65 -6.94 15.72 -10.12
N LYS A 66 -5.76 15.35 -10.61
CA LYS A 66 -5.53 14.90 -12.00
C LYS A 66 -5.76 13.40 -12.15
N SER A 67 -5.43 12.61 -11.15
CA SER A 67 -5.79 11.19 -11.17
C SER A 67 -5.88 10.56 -9.78
N LEU A 68 -6.75 9.57 -9.65
CA LEU A 68 -6.88 8.74 -8.47
C LEU A 68 -6.71 7.26 -8.83
N TRP A 69 -5.72 6.63 -8.23
CA TRP A 69 -5.50 5.18 -8.34
C TRP A 69 -5.95 4.50 -7.07
N MET A 70 -6.78 3.46 -7.20
CA MET A 70 -7.23 2.63 -6.08
C MET A 70 -6.85 1.18 -6.35
N VAL A 71 -5.89 0.66 -5.60
CA VAL A 71 -5.34 -0.69 -5.84
C VAL A 71 -5.33 -1.47 -4.54
N TYR A 72 -5.80 -2.72 -4.57
CA TYR A 72 -5.68 -3.60 -3.42
C TYR A 72 -4.22 -3.95 -3.13
N GLY A 73 -3.84 -3.91 -1.86
CA GLY A 73 -2.50 -4.25 -1.40
C GLY A 73 -2.09 -5.67 -1.81
N SER A 74 -3.03 -6.61 -1.85
CA SER A 74 -2.79 -8.02 -2.22
C SER A 74 -2.21 -8.23 -3.63
N ILE A 75 -2.39 -7.26 -4.53
CA ILE A 75 -1.85 -7.28 -5.89
C ILE A 75 -0.75 -6.23 -6.12
N TYR A 76 -0.42 -5.44 -5.09
CA TYR A 76 0.49 -4.30 -5.19
C TYR A 76 1.73 -4.46 -4.30
N ALA A 77 1.62 -5.13 -3.16
CA ALA A 77 2.70 -5.41 -2.23
C ALA A 77 2.78 -6.92 -1.95
N ALA A 78 3.99 -7.42 -1.67
CA ALA A 78 4.18 -8.80 -1.26
C ALA A 78 3.62 -9.03 0.16
N LYS A 79 3.57 -10.28 0.59
CA LYS A 79 3.20 -10.61 1.97
C LYS A 79 4.25 -10.11 2.97
N GLN A 80 3.83 -9.91 4.21
CA GLN A 80 4.64 -9.28 5.26
C GLN A 80 5.99 -9.98 5.50
N GLU A 81 6.04 -11.31 5.31
CA GLU A 81 7.22 -12.14 5.56
C GLU A 81 8.39 -11.72 4.66
N THR A 82 8.10 -11.24 3.44
CA THR A 82 9.12 -10.70 2.51
C THR A 82 9.87 -9.53 3.13
N TYR A 83 9.16 -8.62 3.79
CA TYR A 83 9.72 -7.41 4.37
C TYR A 83 10.31 -7.66 5.76
N GLU A 84 9.65 -8.50 6.56
CA GLU A 84 10.13 -8.89 7.90
C GLU A 84 11.46 -9.63 7.83
N ARG A 85 11.66 -10.48 6.81
CA ARG A 85 12.96 -11.13 6.57
C ARG A 85 14.09 -10.11 6.45
N ILE A 86 13.93 -9.10 5.59
CA ILE A 86 14.94 -8.04 5.40
C ILE A 86 15.14 -7.22 6.67
N ARG A 87 14.05 -6.84 7.34
CA ARG A 87 14.10 -6.12 8.62
C ARG A 87 14.94 -6.88 9.65
N ASN A 88 14.67 -8.17 9.82
CA ASN A 88 15.33 -9.00 10.81
C ASN A 88 16.81 -9.19 10.45
N THR A 89 17.13 -9.52 9.20
CA THR A 89 18.52 -9.65 8.74
C THR A 89 19.35 -8.38 9.00
N ILE A 90 18.78 -7.19 8.72
CA ILE A 90 19.47 -5.92 9.01
C ILE A 90 19.65 -5.72 10.52
N SER A 91 18.59 -5.98 11.30
CA SER A 91 18.62 -5.78 12.75
C SER A 91 19.62 -6.71 13.43
N ASP A 92 19.73 -7.96 12.98
CA ASP A 92 20.67 -8.93 13.51
C ASP A 92 22.11 -8.59 13.10
N GLY A 93 22.34 -8.14 11.85
CA GLY A 93 23.65 -7.66 11.44
C GLY A 93 24.16 -6.45 12.24
N ILE A 94 23.27 -5.56 12.70
CA ILE A 94 23.65 -4.44 13.57
C ILE A 94 24.08 -4.93 14.96
N LYS A 95 23.46 -5.99 15.49
CA LYS A 95 23.84 -6.57 16.79
C LYS A 95 25.23 -7.20 16.78
N GLU A 96 25.69 -7.63 15.61
CA GLU A 96 27.01 -8.25 15.44
C GLU A 96 28.15 -7.22 15.35
N VAL A 97 27.84 -5.91 15.23
CA VAL A 97 28.86 -4.85 15.17
C VAL A 97 29.47 -4.65 16.56
N PRO A 98 30.81 -4.75 16.72
CA PRO A 98 31.48 -4.50 17.99
C PRO A 98 31.21 -3.09 18.53
N ASP A 99 31.18 -2.96 19.86
CA ASP A 99 31.02 -1.69 20.58
C ASP A 99 29.70 -0.93 20.33
N VAL A 100 28.67 -1.60 19.77
CA VAL A 100 27.34 -1.03 19.57
C VAL A 100 26.40 -1.43 20.71
N VAL A 101 25.92 -0.45 21.48
CA VAL A 101 24.90 -0.66 22.52
C VAL A 101 23.50 -0.67 21.89
N PHE A 102 23.13 -1.78 21.27
CA PHE A 102 21.88 -1.92 20.53
C PHE A 102 20.66 -2.18 21.44
N SER A 103 19.50 -1.67 21.05
CA SER A 103 18.20 -2.02 21.62
C SER A 103 17.18 -2.23 20.51
N GLU A 104 16.41 -3.31 20.64
CA GLU A 104 15.31 -3.58 19.72
C GLU A 104 14.18 -2.56 19.87
N THR A 105 13.55 -2.26 18.74
CA THR A 105 12.36 -1.39 18.68
C THR A 105 11.34 -2.00 17.72
N LYS A 106 10.13 -1.43 17.68
CA LYS A 106 9.12 -1.80 16.67
C LYS A 106 9.58 -1.58 15.23
N GLU A 107 10.57 -0.72 15.00
CA GLU A 107 11.17 -0.42 13.70
C GLU A 107 12.41 -1.32 13.48
N LEU A 108 13.58 -0.77 13.09
CA LEU A 108 14.81 -1.57 12.96
C LEU A 108 15.58 -1.66 14.27
N GLY A 109 15.68 -0.57 15.03
CA GLY A 109 16.38 -0.58 16.31
C GLY A 109 16.84 0.79 16.77
N ARG A 110 17.60 0.81 17.86
CA ARG A 110 18.25 2.01 18.38
C ARG A 110 19.64 1.66 18.89
N VAL A 111 20.62 2.46 18.52
CA VAL A 111 21.96 2.41 19.13
C VAL A 111 21.99 3.48 20.22
N ASN A 112 22.38 3.09 21.42
CA ASN A 112 22.46 3.98 22.57
C ASN A 112 23.92 4.36 22.83
N LYS A 113 24.13 5.42 23.61
CA LYS A 113 25.47 5.87 24.06
C LYS A 113 26.46 6.09 22.91
N VAL A 114 26.02 6.78 21.86
CA VAL A 114 26.82 6.97 20.64
C VAL A 114 27.99 7.93 20.87
N ASP A 115 27.86 8.87 21.80
CA ASP A 115 28.91 9.83 22.15
C ASP A 115 29.67 9.41 23.43
N PRO A 116 30.88 9.98 23.68
CA PRO A 116 31.69 9.63 24.85
C PRO A 116 31.03 9.89 26.21
N LEU A 117 30.07 10.82 26.32
CA LEU A 117 29.31 11.07 27.55
C LEU A 117 28.14 10.07 27.72
N GLY A 118 27.80 9.32 26.66
CA GLY A 118 26.77 8.29 26.68
C GLY A 118 25.33 8.82 26.71
N ILE A 119 25.11 10.06 26.28
CA ILE A 119 23.80 10.75 26.38
C ILE A 119 23.02 10.80 25.07
N THR A 120 23.63 10.42 23.95
CA THR A 120 23.02 10.40 22.62
C THR A 120 22.61 8.99 22.21
N ASN A 121 21.50 8.92 21.46
CA ASN A 121 20.98 7.68 20.89
C ASN A 121 20.70 7.88 19.40
N LEU A 122 21.15 6.95 18.56
CA LEU A 122 20.82 6.89 17.14
C LEU A 122 19.62 5.96 16.92
N ARG A 123 18.52 6.51 16.45
CA ARG A 123 17.34 5.73 16.06
C ARG A 123 17.48 5.23 14.62
N ILE A 124 17.29 3.93 14.41
CA ILE A 124 17.39 3.29 13.09
C ILE A 124 15.99 2.93 12.59
N ARG A 125 15.65 3.46 11.42
CA ARG A 125 14.33 3.35 10.79
C ARG A 125 14.46 2.97 9.33
N GLY A 126 13.59 2.08 8.85
CA GLY A 126 13.43 1.85 7.43
C GLY A 126 12.64 3.00 6.79
N MET A 127 13.20 3.62 5.76
CA MET A 127 12.45 4.48 4.84
C MET A 127 12.07 3.65 3.63
N TRP A 128 10.87 3.07 3.66
CA TRP A 128 10.39 2.24 2.57
C TRP A 128 9.84 3.10 1.45
N GLN A 129 10.08 2.69 0.22
CA GLN A 129 9.51 3.29 -0.97
C GLN A 129 8.87 2.19 -1.81
N ILE A 130 7.76 2.52 -2.47
CA ILE A 130 7.11 1.65 -3.45
C ILE A 130 6.83 2.48 -4.71
N GLU A 131 7.04 1.88 -5.89
CA GLU A 131 6.76 2.56 -7.16
C GLU A 131 5.28 2.90 -7.27
N ASN A 132 4.97 4.06 -7.84
CA ASN A 132 3.59 4.52 -8.02
C ASN A 132 2.73 3.46 -8.74
N PRO A 133 1.47 3.20 -8.33
CA PRO A 133 0.61 2.25 -9.04
C PRO A 133 0.49 2.57 -10.53
N ARG A 134 0.51 3.86 -10.92
CA ARG A 134 0.54 4.25 -12.34
C ARG A 134 1.70 3.61 -13.11
N LYS A 135 2.91 3.62 -12.53
CA LYS A 135 4.09 2.99 -13.14
C LYS A 135 4.01 1.46 -13.09
N VAL A 136 3.57 0.91 -11.95
CA VAL A 136 3.52 -0.54 -11.75
C VAL A 136 2.51 -1.19 -12.72
N PHE A 137 1.39 -0.52 -12.98
CA PHE A 137 0.30 -1.01 -13.82
C PHE A 137 0.15 -0.25 -15.15
N ASP A 138 1.24 0.37 -15.64
CA ASP A 138 1.25 1.12 -16.91
C ASP A 138 0.81 0.24 -18.10
N TYR A 139 1.10 -1.06 -18.04
CA TYR A 139 0.64 -2.05 -19.03
C TYR A 139 -0.88 -2.27 -19.07
N LEU A 140 -1.63 -1.76 -18.08
CA LEU A 140 -3.10 -1.80 -18.05
C LEU A 140 -3.73 -0.46 -18.41
N HIS A 141 -3.06 0.64 -18.05
CA HIS A 141 -3.53 1.99 -18.31
C HIS A 141 -2.34 2.95 -18.40
N ALA A 142 -1.97 3.26 -19.65
CA ALA A 142 -0.93 4.24 -19.93
C ALA A 142 -1.40 5.66 -19.61
N GLN A 143 -0.45 6.52 -19.26
CA GLN A 143 -0.73 7.94 -19.02
C GLN A 143 -1.25 8.61 -20.30
N GLY A 144 -2.45 9.16 -20.24
CA GLY A 144 -3.05 9.95 -21.31
C GLY A 144 -2.95 11.46 -21.06
N SER A 145 -3.57 12.23 -21.96
CA SER A 145 -3.76 13.69 -21.85
C SER A 145 -5.12 14.07 -21.25
N ASN A 146 -5.71 13.16 -20.47
CA ASN A 146 -7.03 13.35 -19.87
C ASN A 146 -6.97 14.40 -18.76
N LYS A 147 -8.08 15.12 -18.54
CA LYS A 147 -8.17 16.09 -17.44
C LYS A 147 -8.23 15.38 -16.10
N PHE A 148 -8.94 14.25 -16.05
CA PHE A 148 -9.07 13.42 -14.87
C PHE A 148 -9.07 11.93 -15.21
N GLU A 149 -8.43 11.13 -14.37
CA GLU A 149 -8.43 9.67 -14.47
C GLU A 149 -8.66 9.01 -13.10
N LEU A 150 -9.72 8.24 -12.96
CA LEU A 150 -9.92 7.30 -11.86
C LEU A 150 -9.64 5.89 -12.36
N ILE A 151 -8.69 5.20 -11.74
CA ILE A 151 -8.32 3.82 -12.07
C ILE A 151 -8.42 2.96 -10.82
N CYS A 152 -9.29 1.95 -10.84
CA CYS A 152 -9.40 0.98 -9.76
C CYS A 152 -9.04 -0.41 -10.26
N ILE A 153 -8.17 -1.12 -9.53
CA ILE A 153 -7.80 -2.51 -9.82
C ILE A 153 -8.20 -3.37 -8.63
N ILE A 154 -9.19 -4.22 -8.85
CA ILE A 154 -9.86 -4.99 -7.80
C ILE A 154 -9.63 -6.48 -8.10
N PRO A 155 -8.99 -7.25 -7.21
CA PRO A 155 -8.88 -8.70 -7.37
C PRO A 155 -10.28 -9.31 -7.50
N LEU A 156 -10.46 -10.26 -8.42
CA LEU A 156 -11.77 -10.84 -8.71
C LEU A 156 -12.39 -11.48 -7.46
N ALA A 157 -11.57 -12.12 -6.62
CA ALA A 157 -11.99 -12.68 -5.34
C ALA A 157 -12.52 -11.63 -4.33
N ASN A 158 -12.06 -10.38 -4.42
CA ASN A 158 -12.58 -9.27 -3.63
C ASN A 158 -13.83 -8.68 -4.27
N TYR A 159 -13.84 -8.52 -5.59
CA TYR A 159 -15.00 -8.03 -6.33
C TYR A 159 -16.23 -8.93 -6.10
N GLN A 160 -16.06 -10.25 -6.15
CA GLN A 160 -17.14 -11.23 -5.93
C GLN A 160 -17.73 -11.22 -4.51
N LYS A 161 -17.05 -10.63 -3.52
CA LYS A 161 -17.59 -10.46 -2.16
C LYS A 161 -18.56 -9.28 -2.07
N ILE A 162 -18.57 -8.39 -3.07
CA ILE A 162 -19.52 -7.28 -3.12
C ILE A 162 -20.92 -7.86 -3.44
N PRO A 163 -21.98 -7.42 -2.71
CA PRO A 163 -23.34 -7.88 -2.94
C PRO A 163 -23.78 -7.81 -4.40
N ASP A 164 -24.49 -8.85 -4.86
CA ASP A 164 -24.90 -9.00 -6.26
C ASP A 164 -25.73 -7.81 -6.76
N ASN A 165 -26.62 -7.28 -5.93
CA ASN A 165 -27.41 -6.09 -6.27
C ASN A 165 -26.50 -4.88 -6.56
N SER A 166 -25.49 -4.63 -5.72
CA SER A 166 -24.53 -3.54 -5.91
C SER A 166 -23.68 -3.75 -7.17
N ARG A 167 -23.20 -4.98 -7.42
CA ARG A 167 -22.44 -5.30 -8.65
C ARG A 167 -23.29 -5.11 -9.90
N ASN A 168 -24.50 -5.66 -9.90
CA ASN A 168 -25.43 -5.56 -11.04
C ASN A 168 -25.84 -4.11 -11.33
N SER A 169 -26.05 -3.30 -10.29
CA SER A 169 -26.34 -1.87 -10.46
C SER A 169 -25.14 -1.12 -11.03
N PHE A 170 -23.94 -1.41 -10.56
CA PHE A 170 -22.71 -0.79 -11.05
C PHE A 170 -22.39 -1.17 -12.51
N GLU A 171 -22.47 -2.45 -12.86
CA GLU A 171 -22.16 -2.94 -14.22
C GLU A 171 -23.17 -2.45 -15.28
N LYS A 172 -24.38 -2.06 -14.87
CA LYS A 172 -25.40 -1.48 -15.75
C LYS A 172 -25.28 0.04 -15.92
N LEU A 173 -24.37 0.70 -15.20
CA LEU A 173 -24.15 2.14 -15.34
C LEU A 173 -23.69 2.46 -16.76
N LYS A 174 -24.41 3.36 -17.42
CA LYS A 174 -24.03 3.95 -18.70
C LYS A 174 -23.62 5.38 -18.45
N VAL A 175 -22.34 5.57 -18.15
CA VAL A 175 -21.72 6.88 -17.91
C VAL A 175 -20.59 7.03 -18.91
N ASP A 176 -20.58 8.12 -19.65
CA ASP A 176 -19.50 8.40 -20.60
C ASP A 176 -18.15 8.47 -19.86
N GLY A 177 -17.12 7.83 -20.43
CA GLY A 177 -15.81 7.71 -19.82
C GLY A 177 -15.66 6.59 -18.80
N LEU A 178 -16.75 5.94 -18.36
CA LEU A 178 -16.71 4.74 -17.50
C LEU A 178 -16.52 3.48 -18.33
N ASN A 179 -15.53 2.67 -17.96
CA ASN A 179 -15.25 1.37 -18.56
C ASN A 179 -14.88 0.36 -17.46
N VAL A 180 -15.36 -0.88 -17.62
CA VAL A 180 -15.06 -1.99 -16.70
C VAL A 180 -14.60 -3.19 -17.53
N GLU A 181 -13.42 -3.68 -17.25
CA GLU A 181 -12.77 -4.77 -17.99
C GLU A 181 -12.28 -5.88 -17.06
N ASP A 182 -12.29 -7.11 -17.54
CA ASP A 182 -11.56 -8.22 -16.93
C ASP A 182 -10.10 -8.21 -17.39
N LYS A 183 -9.18 -8.20 -16.43
CA LYS A 183 -7.72 -8.18 -16.66
C LYS A 183 -7.00 -9.14 -15.75
N LYS A 184 -5.73 -9.38 -16.07
CA LYS A 184 -4.81 -10.16 -15.26
C LYS A 184 -3.64 -9.29 -14.81
N VAL A 185 -3.27 -9.41 -13.54
CA VAL A 185 -2.12 -8.70 -12.94
C VAL A 185 -1.11 -9.69 -12.39
N ARG A 186 0.17 -9.32 -12.36
CA ARG A 186 1.21 -10.18 -11.79
C ARG A 186 1.05 -10.29 -10.28
N ASP A 187 1.23 -11.49 -9.73
CA ASP A 187 1.26 -11.70 -8.27
C ASP A 187 2.56 -11.13 -7.69
N PRO A 188 2.50 -10.20 -6.71
CA PRO A 188 3.69 -9.60 -6.10
C PRO A 188 4.55 -10.61 -5.33
N ASN A 189 4.02 -11.80 -5.01
CA ASN A 189 4.75 -12.88 -4.35
C ASN A 189 5.37 -13.87 -5.35
N ASN A 190 4.84 -13.92 -6.58
CA ASN A 190 5.37 -14.76 -7.65
C ASN A 190 4.98 -14.18 -9.02
N PRO A 191 5.85 -13.37 -9.65
CA PRO A 191 5.51 -12.68 -10.89
C PRO A 191 5.16 -13.57 -12.10
N ALA A 192 5.47 -14.88 -12.04
CA ALA A 192 5.07 -15.85 -13.06
C ALA A 192 3.58 -16.23 -12.97
N LYS A 193 2.94 -15.95 -11.83
CA LYS A 193 1.50 -16.16 -11.62
C LYS A 193 0.74 -14.88 -11.93
N LEU A 194 -0.44 -15.07 -12.49
CA LEU A 194 -1.38 -14.00 -12.80
C LEU A 194 -2.61 -14.11 -11.90
N ILE A 195 -3.14 -12.96 -11.48
CA ILE A 195 -4.33 -12.83 -10.65
C ILE A 195 -5.41 -12.14 -11.49
N ASP A 196 -6.58 -12.77 -11.59
CA ASP A 196 -7.74 -12.18 -12.26
C ASP A 196 -8.27 -10.99 -11.46
N CYS A 197 -8.54 -9.89 -12.15
CA CYS A 197 -8.96 -8.61 -11.59
C CYS A 197 -10.02 -7.94 -12.46
N LYS A 198 -10.88 -7.15 -11.82
CA LYS A 198 -11.67 -6.12 -12.47
C LYS A 198 -10.87 -4.83 -12.52
N LEU A 199 -10.72 -4.29 -13.73
CA LEU A 199 -10.15 -2.97 -13.99
C LEU A 199 -11.31 -2.00 -14.26
N VAL A 200 -11.50 -1.03 -13.38
CA VAL A 200 -12.46 0.05 -13.55
C VAL A 200 -11.71 1.30 -13.94
N LYS A 201 -12.13 1.96 -15.01
CA LYS A 201 -11.60 3.24 -15.48
C LYS A 201 -12.73 4.25 -15.58
N PHE A 202 -12.52 5.44 -15.06
CA PHE A 202 -13.39 6.58 -15.34
C PHE A 202 -12.52 7.77 -15.73
N ILE A 203 -12.71 8.26 -16.95
CA ILE A 203 -11.80 9.21 -17.60
C ILE A 203 -12.61 10.40 -18.15
N ILE A 204 -12.13 11.62 -17.90
CA ILE A 204 -12.72 12.88 -18.38
C ILE A 204 -11.64 13.73 -19.06
#